data_AF-A0A3P7DK59-F1
#
_entry.id   AF-A0A3P7DK59-F1
#
_cell.length_a   1.000
_cell.length_b   1.000
_cell.length_c   1.000
_cell.angle_alpha   90.00
_cell.angle_beta   90.00
_cell.angle_gamma   90.00
#
_symmetry.space_group_name_H-M   'P 1'
#
loop_
_entity.id
_entity.type
_entity.pdbx_description
1 polymer ?
#
loop_
_entity_poly.entity_id
_entity_poly.type
_entity_poly.pdbx_seq_one_letter_code
_entity_poly.pdbx_strand_id
1 'polypeptide(L)' 'MIWKGTEKVGFGFARSKDKRSAYIVAHYYPPGNYEKDYKKNVPPPERGRVYKPTNMDLSK' A
#
# COMPACT_ATOMS: atom_id res chain seq x y z
N MET A 1 1.64 -0.43 -4.18
CA MET A 1 1.55 0.88 -3.50
C MET A 1 1.83 1.98 -4.53
N ILE A 2 1.27 3.19 -4.38
CA ILE A 2 1.18 4.19 -5.47
C ILE A 2 1.90 5.51 -5.20
N TRP A 3 2.58 5.65 -4.06
CA TRP A 3 3.20 6.92 -3.67
C TRP A 3 4.35 7.28 -4.62
N LYS A 4 4.15 8.29 -5.47
CA LYS A 4 5.08 8.69 -6.55
C LYS A 4 6.51 8.95 -6.07
N GLY A 5 6.66 9.52 -4.87
CA GLY A 5 7.96 9.88 -4.30
C GLY A 5 8.71 8.72 -3.63
N THR A 6 8.11 7.52 -3.53
CA THR A 6 8.83 6.34 -3.04
C THR A 6 9.64 5.74 -4.18
N GLU A 7 10.93 5.55 -3.95
CA GLU A 7 11.88 5.09 -4.99
C GLU A 7 12.27 3.62 -4.83
N LYS A 8 12.27 3.13 -3.58
CA LYS A 8 12.73 1.78 -3.23
C LYS A 8 11.72 1.11 -2.31
N VAL A 9 11.59 -0.20 -2.48
CA VAL A 9 10.81 -1.06 -1.60
C VAL A 9 11.60 -2.32 -1.27
N GLY A 10 11.58 -2.72 0.00
CA GLY A 10 12.08 -4.00 0.47
C GLY A 10 10.97 -4.78 1.18
N PHE A 11 10.97 -6.10 1.03
CA PHE A 11 10.00 -6.99 1.66
C PHE A 11 10.72 -8.00 2.56
N GLY A 12 10.26 -8.10 3.81
CA GLY A 12 10.61 -9.17 4.74
C GLY A 12 9.43 -10.14 4.87
N PHE A 13 9.75 -11.43 4.99
CA PHE A 13 8.75 -12.49 5.13
C PHE A 13 9.12 -13.42 6.28
N ALA A 14 8.16 -13.76 7.12
CA ALA A 14 8.28 -14.77 8.15
C ALA A 14 7.00 -15.61 8.25
N ARG A 15 7.11 -16.85 8.72
CA ARG A 15 5.95 -17.69 9.06
C ARG A 15 5.94 -17.98 10.55
N SER A 16 4.74 -18.09 11.13
CA SER A 16 4.58 -18.59 12.50
C SER A 16 5.14 -20.02 12.62
N LYS A 17 5.53 -20.40 13.84
CA LYS A 17 6.08 -21.74 14.12
C LYS A 17 5.12 -22.86 13.72
N ASP A 18 3.82 -22.67 13.95
CA ASP A 18 2.74 -23.59 13.58
C ASP A 18 2.37 -23.54 12.09
N LYS A 19 3.06 -22.69 11.30
CA LYS A 19 2.90 -22.54 9.85
C LYS A 19 1.54 -22.01 9.39
N ARG A 20 0.66 -21.57 10.29
CA ARG A 20 -0.70 -21.07 9.99
C ARG A 20 -0.76 -19.60 9.62
N SER A 21 0.22 -18.80 10.04
CA SER A 21 0.28 -17.36 9.76
C SER A 21 1.53 -17.01 8.96
N ALA A 22 1.38 -16.05 8.05
CA ALA A 22 2.48 -15.41 7.34
C ALA A 22 2.52 -13.93 7.72
N TYR A 23 3.70 -13.43 8.05
CA TYR A 23 3.97 -12.04 8.36
C TYR A 23 4.81 -11.47 7.22
N ILE A 24 4.26 -10.47 6.55
CA ILE A 24 4.94 -9.74 5.47
C ILE A 24 5.12 -8.31 5.94
N VAL A 25 6.36 -7.82 5.92
CA VAL A 25 6.69 -6.43 6.22
C VAL A 25 7.22 -5.79 4.95
N ALA A 26 6.62 -4.68 4.54
CA ALA A 26 7.11 -3.88 3.43
C ALA A 26 7.70 -2.57 3.97
N HIS A 27 8.94 -2.27 3.59
CA HIS A 27 9.60 -1.02 3.93
C HIS A 27 9.82 -0.19 2.66
N TYR A 28 9.37 1.06 2.69
CA TYR A 28 9.34 1.96 1.53
C TYR A 28 10.23 3.18 1.80
N TYR A 29 11.08 3.53 0.83
CA TYR A 29 12.01 4.65 0.96
C TYR A 29 12.09 5.50 -0.31
N PRO A 30 12.01 6.85 -0.22
CA PRO A 30 11.55 7.63 0.93
C PRO A 30 10.13 7.23 1.38
N PRO A 31 9.79 7.41 2.68
CA PRO A 31 8.45 7.10 3.17
C PRO A 31 7.39 8.00 2.54
N GLY A 32 6.15 7.52 2.52
CA GLY A 32 5.00 8.26 2.00
C GLY A 32 4.02 8.69 3.08
N ASN A 33 2.77 8.95 2.67
CA ASN A 33 1.66 9.33 3.55
C ASN A 33 1.88 10.61 4.37
N TYR A 34 2.70 11.53 3.87
CA TYR A 34 2.76 12.88 4.41
C TYR A 34 1.45 13.63 4.13
N GLU A 35 0.80 14.13 5.18
CA GLU A 35 -0.56 14.72 5.16
C GLU A 35 -0.78 15.75 4.05
N LYS A 36 0.23 16.57 3.75
CA LYS A 36 0.12 17.67 2.79
C LYS A 36 0.46 17.28 1.35
N ASP A 37 0.92 16.04 1.12
CA ASP A 37 1.57 15.63 -0.12
C ASP A 37 0.78 14.63 -0.97
N TYR A 38 -0.46 14.30 -0.57
CA TYR A 38 -1.29 13.33 -1.29
C TYR A 38 -1.54 13.72 -2.74
N LYS A 39 -1.93 14.98 -3.02
CA LYS A 39 -2.20 15.43 -4.41
C LYS A 39 -0.99 15.27 -5.34
N LYS A 40 0.22 15.39 -4.79
CA LYS A 40 1.47 15.27 -5.55
C LYS A 40 1.87 13.82 -5.77
N ASN A 41 1.56 12.93 -4.83
CA ASN A 41 2.10 11.57 -4.80
C ASN A 41 1.08 10.46 -5.05
N VAL A 42 -0.21 10.73 -5.02
CA VAL A 42 -1.29 9.77 -5.30
C VAL A 42 -1.93 10.15 -6.64
N PRO A 43 -1.44 9.59 -7.77
CA PRO A 43 -2.00 9.90 -9.08
C PRO A 43 -3.43 9.33 -9.23
N PRO A 44 -4.25 9.90 -10.13
CA PRO A 44 -5.54 9.32 -10.46
C PRO A 44 -5.37 7.94 -11.13
N PRO A 45 -6.39 7.07 -11.09
CA PRO A 45 -6.36 5.79 -11.80
C PRO A 45 -6.15 5.97 -13.31
N GLU A 46 -5.26 5.18 -13.91
CA GLU A 46 -4.86 5.29 -15.32
C GLU A 46 -6.04 5.24 -16.32
N ARG A 47 -7.10 4.49 -16.00
CA ARG A 47 -8.28 4.31 -16.86
C ARG A 47 -9.48 5.19 -16.48
N GLY A 48 -9.29 6.18 -15.61
CA GLY A 48 -10.34 7.12 -15.19
C GLY A 48 -11.50 6.51 -14.40
N ARG A 49 -11.53 5.18 -14.22
CA ARG A 49 -12.52 4.51 -13.36
C ARG A 49 -12.17 4.79 -11.91
N VAL A 50 -12.91 5.71 -11.31
CA VAL A 50 -12.88 5.95 -9.87
C VAL A 50 -13.54 4.74 -9.20
N TYR A 51 -12.74 3.82 -8.70
CA TYR A 51 -13.24 2.77 -7.82
C TYR A 51 -13.56 3.42 -6.47
N LYS A 52 -14.86 3.51 -6.15
CA LYS A 52 -15.33 3.83 -4.81
C LYS A 52 -15.65 2.50 -4.10
N PRO A 53 -14.81 2.05 -3.16
CA PRO A 53 -15.08 0.82 -2.42
C PRO A 53 -16.41 0.97 -1.68
N THR A 54 -17.20 -0.08 -1.68
CA THR A 54 -18.40 -0.21 -0.85
C THR A 54 -18.02 -0.77 0.52
N ASN A 55 -18.92 -0.66 1.50
CA ASN A 55 -18.70 -1.27 2.82
C ASN A 55 -18.50 -2.79 2.75
N MET A 56 -19.01 -3.45 1.72
CA MET A 56 -18.83 -4.89 1.48
C MET A 56 -17.40 -5.22 1.01
N ASP A 57 -16.72 -4.28 0.36
CA ASP A 57 -15.32 -4.43 -0.06
C ASP A 57 -14.34 -4.25 1.10
N LEU A 58 -14.77 -3.54 2.17
CA LEU A 58 -13.97 -3.23 3.35
C LEU A 58 -14.16 -4.22 4.51
N SER A 59 -15.13 -5.13 4.40
CA SER A 59 -15.50 -6.07 5.48
C SER A 59 -14.84 -7.46 5.36
N LYS A 60 -13.84 -7.62 4.50
CA LYS A 60 -13.09 -8.87 4.30
C LYS A 60 -11.68 -8.77 4.88
#